data_AF-A0A7Z1QYB6-F1
#
_entry.id   AF-A0A7Z1QYB6-F1
#
_cell.length_a   1.000
_cell.length_b   1.000
_cell.length_c   1.000
_cell.angle_alpha   90.00
_cell.angle_beta   90.00
_cell.angle_gamma   90.00
#
_symmetry.space_group_name_H-M   'P 1'
#
loop_
_entity.id
_entity.type
_entity.pdbx_description
1 polymer ?
#
loop_
_entity_poly.entity_id
_entity_poly.type
_entity_poly.pdbx_seq_one_letter_code
_entity_poly.pdbx_strand_id
1 'polypeptide(L)'
;MSPDRDRHCSHRREASLPAAASPSPLLRRWFATNAMLAGFLALAWLLLRSGPRPSRLAYPCQRAALSAAMLAFGAPLIGLVVAARRHLAAGLRSPLGVAATALVVVLGLAAAGYLVGVDAADAPLLVAPRDYRAQLYHAAGCPQDPVGDRFPGLDGLLQLMGAQGLKIYRSATVTSLSGPDGIVGVDDVVVLKINYQWPERGGTNTDLLRGLIRVLVDHPDGFTGEVVVCENTQFADPEGFDRALNNAQDHGQSPRDVVDHFAGLGHQVSITDWTALRFTAVSEYSQGDMADGYVVYPNDPQVGGRISYPKFETANGSYVSLRDGIWDPATGYDRERLTVINLPVLKSHHATYGATACVKHYMGVVSGELDTNSHNAIRYGLLGAVMGEVRPPDLNILDAVWVNANPFDGPWTSYDTATRRDELVAGVDPVAVDIWSVTNILIPAFLDNGYSPPWPHPEATPDDPTSDFRVYLDHSMSELLEAGYDATNDLASIDVVTVDLSLAVFADGFESGDTAAWSAVVP
;
A
#
# COMPACT_ATOMS: atom_id res chain seq x y z
N MET A 1 -7.91 -27.63 105.52
CA MET A 1 -6.48 -27.28 105.52
C MET A 1 -6.17 -26.62 104.18
N SER A 2 -5.77 -25.35 104.22
CA SER A 2 -5.14 -24.56 103.14
C SER A 2 -3.78 -25.18 102.70
N PRO A 3 -3.06 -24.71 101.65
CA PRO A 3 -3.01 -23.31 101.17
C PRO A 3 -2.87 -23.02 99.65
N ASP A 4 -3.20 -21.76 99.36
CA ASP A 4 -2.65 -20.77 98.41
C ASP A 4 -2.37 -21.09 96.94
N ARG A 5 -2.99 -20.28 96.07
CA ARG A 5 -2.38 -19.81 94.82
C ARG A 5 -2.91 -18.42 94.41
N ASP A 6 -1.94 -17.55 94.13
CA ASP A 6 -2.02 -16.13 93.82
C ASP A 6 -2.75 -15.74 92.54
N ARG A 7 -3.32 -14.52 92.56
CA ARG A 7 -3.88 -13.80 91.42
C ARG A 7 -2.81 -12.91 90.77
N HIS A 8 -2.62 -13.03 89.45
CA HIS A 8 -1.90 -12.06 88.63
C HIS A 8 -2.84 -11.35 87.66
N CYS A 9 -2.86 -10.02 87.78
CA CYS A 9 -3.57 -9.08 86.92
C CYS A 9 -2.64 -8.68 85.76
N SER A 10 -3.02 -8.93 84.50
CA SER A 10 -2.24 -8.55 83.32
C SER A 10 -2.84 -7.33 82.62
N HIS A 11 -2.08 -6.25 82.55
CA HIS A 11 -2.38 -5.06 81.76
C HIS A 11 -2.00 -5.30 80.29
N ARG A 12 -2.97 -5.11 79.39
CA ARG A 12 -2.83 -5.11 77.93
C ARG A 12 -2.17 -3.79 77.49
N ARG A 13 -1.00 -3.83 76.85
CA ARG A 13 -0.40 -2.69 76.12
C ARG A 13 -0.78 -2.80 74.64
N GLU A 14 -1.41 -1.75 74.11
CA GLU A 14 -1.60 -1.53 72.67
C GLU A 14 -0.23 -1.23 72.02
N ALA A 15 0.08 -1.95 70.93
CA ALA A 15 1.25 -1.70 70.10
C ALA A 15 0.88 -0.70 69.00
N SER A 16 1.54 0.46 68.99
CA SER A 16 1.47 1.46 67.92
C SER A 16 2.22 0.97 66.67
N LEU A 17 1.55 1.01 65.52
CA LEU A 17 2.17 0.77 64.21
C LEU A 17 3.15 1.91 63.87
N PRO A 18 4.35 1.61 63.30
CA PRO A 18 5.30 2.64 62.90
C PRO A 18 4.80 3.44 61.68
N ALA A 19 4.96 4.76 61.74
CA ALA A 19 4.65 5.68 60.65
C ALA A 19 5.56 5.44 59.44
N ALA A 20 4.98 5.38 58.24
CA ALA A 20 5.72 5.23 56.98
C ALA A 20 6.71 6.39 56.78
N ALA A 21 7.99 6.05 56.57
CA ALA A 21 9.04 7.03 56.31
C ALA A 21 8.78 7.74 54.97
N SER A 22 8.77 9.07 54.98
CA SER A 22 8.59 9.87 53.77
C SER A 22 9.83 9.79 52.87
N PRO A 23 9.69 9.59 51.55
CA PRO A 23 10.83 9.48 50.63
C PRO A 23 11.68 10.76 50.63
N SER A 24 13.00 10.59 50.56
CA SER A 24 13.99 11.68 50.62
C SER A 24 13.80 12.69 49.48
N PRO A 25 14.08 13.98 49.70
CA PRO A 25 13.86 15.04 48.70
C PRO A 25 14.68 14.85 47.41
N LEU A 26 15.84 14.18 47.51
CA LEU A 26 16.65 13.80 46.34
C LEU A 26 15.93 12.78 45.46
N LEU A 27 15.33 11.75 46.06
CA LEU A 27 14.57 10.74 45.35
C LEU A 27 13.39 11.36 44.60
N ARG A 28 12.65 12.27 45.26
CA ARG A 28 11.50 12.97 44.65
C ARG A 28 11.90 13.83 43.45
N ARG A 29 12.99 14.58 43.55
CA ARG A 29 13.52 15.40 42.44
C ARG A 29 13.98 14.53 41.28
N TRP A 30 14.66 13.43 41.59
CA TRP A 30 15.11 12.48 40.58
C TRP A 30 13.94 11.85 39.83
N PHE A 31 12.91 11.36 40.53
CA PHE A 31 11.71 10.82 39.89
C PHE A 31 10.96 11.86 39.05
N ALA A 32 10.79 13.08 39.56
CA ALA A 32 10.12 14.15 38.82
C ALA A 32 10.86 14.53 37.53
N THR A 33 12.18 14.66 37.59
CA THR A 33 13.01 15.03 36.43
C THR A 33 12.98 13.94 35.37
N ASN A 34 13.12 12.67 35.75
CA ASN A 34 13.08 11.55 34.82
C ASN A 34 11.68 11.33 34.23
N ALA A 35 10.62 11.53 35.01
CA ALA A 35 9.25 11.45 34.50
C ALA A 35 8.98 12.54 33.44
N MET A 36 9.42 13.79 33.69
CA MET A 36 9.29 14.86 32.70
C MET A 36 10.10 14.58 31.43
N LEU A 37 11.34 14.10 31.58
CA LEU A 37 12.18 13.73 30.44
C LEU A 37 11.53 12.62 29.61
N ALA A 38 11.00 11.57 30.25
CA ALA A 38 10.27 10.50 29.57
C ALA A 38 9.01 11.03 28.85
N GLY A 39 8.28 11.97 29.46
CA GLY A 39 7.14 12.64 28.83
C GLY A 39 7.52 13.45 27.59
N PHE A 40 8.63 14.19 27.63
CA PHE A 40 9.13 14.92 26.47
C PHE A 40 9.61 13.99 25.35
N LEU A 41 10.31 12.91 25.68
CA LEU A 41 10.72 11.90 24.70
C LEU A 41 9.50 11.20 24.08
N ALA A 42 8.47 10.92 24.86
CA ALA A 42 7.22 10.36 24.36
C ALA A 42 6.48 11.33 23.42
N LEU A 43 6.44 12.63 23.72
CA LEU A 43 5.89 13.65 22.81
C LEU A 43 6.73 13.79 21.54
N ALA A 44 8.06 13.81 21.65
CA ALA A 44 8.93 13.89 20.49
C ALA A 44 8.76 12.67 19.57
N TRP A 45 8.67 11.47 20.15
CA TRP A 45 8.35 10.24 19.43
C TRP A 45 6.97 10.32 18.77
N LEU A 46 5.95 10.78 19.50
CA LEU A 46 4.59 10.94 18.98
C LEU A 46 4.56 11.90 17.80
N LEU A 47 5.22 13.06 17.89
CA LEU A 47 5.27 14.05 16.82
C LEU A 47 6.04 13.53 15.60
N LEU A 48 7.19 12.88 15.81
CA LEU A 48 7.99 12.31 14.75
C LEU A 48 7.23 11.20 13.99
N ARG A 49 6.52 10.33 14.72
CA ARG A 49 5.84 9.17 14.13
C ARG A 49 4.41 9.41 13.68
N SER A 50 3.74 10.43 14.20
CA SER A 50 2.43 10.84 13.69
C SER A 50 2.59 11.74 12.47
N GLY A 51 3.73 12.44 12.33
CA GLY A 51 3.97 13.34 11.21
C GLY A 51 2.84 14.37 11.06
N PRO A 52 2.45 14.74 9.83
CA PRO A 52 1.35 15.68 9.61
C PRO A 52 -0.05 15.06 9.78
N ARG A 53 -0.17 13.73 9.92
CA ARG A 53 -1.45 13.01 9.95
C ARG A 53 -2.00 12.85 11.38
N PRO A 54 -3.10 13.51 11.76
CA PRO A 54 -3.70 13.33 13.09
C PRO A 54 -4.23 11.92 13.32
N SER A 55 -4.66 11.20 12.27
CA SER A 55 -5.16 9.82 12.37
C SER A 55 -4.11 8.84 12.90
N ARG A 56 -2.82 9.09 12.64
CA ARG A 56 -1.69 8.28 13.15
C ARG A 56 -1.57 8.30 14.68
N LEU A 57 -2.23 9.24 15.37
CA LEU A 57 -2.36 9.23 16.83
C LEU A 57 -3.15 8.02 17.35
N ALA A 58 -3.98 7.39 16.51
CA ALA A 58 -4.77 6.21 16.87
C ALA A 58 -3.96 4.90 16.91
N TYR A 59 -2.74 4.90 16.36
CA TYR A 59 -1.89 3.71 16.31
C TYR A 59 -1.43 3.28 17.72
N PRO A 60 -1.23 1.97 18.00
CA PRO A 60 -0.99 1.48 19.36
C PRO A 60 0.22 2.13 20.05
N CYS A 61 1.34 2.31 19.34
CA CYS A 61 2.55 2.91 19.88
C CYS A 61 2.38 4.42 20.12
N GLN A 62 1.63 5.11 19.27
CA GLN A 62 1.31 6.52 19.35
C GLN A 62 0.33 6.78 20.51
N ARG A 63 -0.66 5.90 20.71
CA ARG A 63 -1.54 5.91 21.89
C ARG A 63 -0.76 5.66 23.17
N ALA A 64 0.21 4.73 23.16
CA ALA A 64 1.07 4.47 24.31
C ALA A 64 1.96 5.69 24.63
N ALA A 65 2.55 6.31 23.61
CA ALA A 65 3.36 7.52 23.75
C ALA A 65 2.52 8.72 24.25
N LEU A 66 1.32 8.93 23.70
CA LEU A 66 0.38 9.93 24.17
C LEU A 66 -0.02 9.69 25.63
N SER A 67 -0.31 8.43 25.99
CA SER A 67 -0.65 8.06 27.38
C SER A 67 0.53 8.31 28.33
N ALA A 68 1.75 7.96 27.92
CA ALA A 68 2.96 8.21 28.69
C ALA A 68 3.23 9.71 28.89
N ALA A 69 3.06 10.52 27.84
CA ALA A 69 3.13 11.97 27.92
C ALA A 69 2.05 12.53 28.87
N MET A 70 0.80 12.11 28.70
CA MET A 70 -0.30 12.55 29.57
C MET A 70 -0.08 12.21 31.04
N LEU A 71 0.46 11.03 31.35
CA LEU A 71 0.80 10.66 32.73
C LEU A 71 1.97 11.50 33.28
N ALA A 72 3.02 11.69 32.48
CA ALA A 72 4.21 12.45 32.85
C ALA A 72 3.90 13.93 33.17
N PHE A 73 2.98 14.55 32.41
CA PHE A 73 2.59 15.96 32.60
C PHE A 73 1.35 16.13 33.47
N GLY A 74 0.44 15.15 33.47
CA GLY A 74 -0.83 15.19 34.21
C GLY A 74 -0.66 15.05 35.72
N ALA A 75 0.23 14.17 36.19
CA ALA A 75 0.46 13.99 37.63
C ALA A 75 1.05 15.25 38.31
N PRO A 76 2.05 15.95 37.74
CA PRO A 76 2.50 17.24 38.24
C PRO A 76 1.41 18.32 38.20
N LEU A 77 0.58 18.35 37.14
CA LEU A 77 -0.51 19.32 37.00
C LEU A 77 -1.58 19.12 38.08
N ILE A 78 -1.99 17.88 38.34
CA ILE A 78 -2.93 17.54 39.43
C ILE A 78 -2.30 17.91 40.79
N GLY A 79 -1.02 17.59 40.99
CA GLY A 79 -0.29 17.99 42.20
C GLY A 79 -0.26 19.51 42.40
N LEU A 80 -0.07 20.27 41.33
CA LEU A 80 -0.09 21.73 41.31
C LEU A 80 -1.48 22.29 41.60
N VAL A 81 -2.54 21.71 41.01
CA VAL A 81 -3.94 22.08 41.27
C VAL A 81 -4.32 21.77 42.72
N VAL A 82 -3.92 20.62 43.27
CA VAL A 82 -4.17 20.24 44.66
C VAL A 82 -3.40 21.14 45.64
N ALA A 83 -2.16 21.51 45.31
CA ALA A 83 -1.37 22.46 46.10
C ALA A 83 -1.97 23.88 46.01
N ALA A 84 -2.45 24.28 44.84
CA ALA A 84 -3.07 25.57 44.57
C ALA A 84 -4.55 25.62 44.98
N ARG A 85 -5.17 24.52 45.45
CA ARG A 85 -6.61 24.44 45.75
C ARG A 85 -7.11 25.54 46.70
N ARG A 86 -6.27 25.96 47.65
CA ARG A 86 -6.58 27.02 48.61
C ARG A 86 -6.53 28.41 47.98
N HIS A 87 -5.68 28.61 46.97
CA HIS A 87 -5.56 29.87 46.22
C HIS A 87 -6.59 29.93 45.07
N LEU A 88 -6.89 28.82 44.42
CA LEU A 88 -7.97 28.69 43.43
C LEU A 88 -9.35 28.95 44.06
N ALA A 89 -9.62 28.40 45.25
CA ALA A 89 -10.85 28.67 46.00
C ALA A 89 -10.98 30.13 46.45
N ALA A 90 -9.87 30.85 46.65
CA ALA A 90 -9.87 32.28 46.92
C ALA A 90 -10.08 33.12 45.65
N GLY A 91 -9.49 32.72 44.52
CA GLY A 91 -9.66 33.37 43.21
C GLY A 91 -11.08 33.26 42.67
N LEU A 92 -11.76 32.12 42.88
CA LEU A 92 -13.17 31.87 42.52
C LEU A 92 -14.18 32.76 43.28
N ARG A 93 -13.74 33.52 44.31
CA ARG A 93 -14.58 34.53 44.99
C ARG A 93 -14.54 35.90 44.32
N SER A 94 -13.66 36.08 43.34
CA SER A 94 -13.58 37.31 42.55
C SER A 94 -14.19 37.08 41.16
N PRO A 95 -14.89 38.08 40.58
CA PRO A 95 -15.44 37.96 39.24
C PRO A 95 -14.36 37.67 38.18
N LEU A 96 -13.13 38.15 38.40
CA LEU A 96 -11.99 37.92 37.52
C LEU A 96 -11.51 36.45 37.55
N GLY A 97 -11.48 35.82 38.73
CA GLY A 97 -11.06 34.43 38.86
C GLY A 97 -12.10 33.42 38.37
N VAL A 98 -13.39 33.77 38.46
CA VAL A 98 -14.47 33.01 37.80
C VAL A 98 -14.32 33.09 36.28
N ALA A 99 -14.07 34.28 35.73
CA ALA A 99 -13.85 34.46 34.29
C ALA A 99 -12.63 33.69 33.77
N ALA A 100 -11.50 33.73 34.48
CA ALA A 100 -10.29 32.98 34.11
C ALA A 100 -10.50 31.46 34.16
N THR A 101 -11.22 30.95 35.16
CA THR A 101 -11.53 29.52 35.27
C THR A 101 -12.49 29.08 34.15
N ALA A 102 -13.52 29.87 33.87
CA ALA A 102 -14.44 29.62 32.77
C ALA A 102 -13.72 29.61 31.42
N LEU A 103 -12.79 30.54 31.19
CA LEU A 103 -11.97 30.56 29.98
C LEU A 103 -11.11 29.30 29.83
N VAL A 104 -10.46 28.82 30.90
CA VAL A 104 -9.67 27.57 30.85
C VAL A 104 -10.54 26.36 30.57
N VAL A 105 -11.74 26.27 31.16
CA VAL A 105 -12.68 25.18 30.88
C VAL A 105 -13.20 25.26 29.44
N VAL A 106 -13.54 26.45 28.95
CA VAL A 106 -13.99 26.65 27.56
C VAL A 106 -12.86 26.31 26.58
N LEU A 107 -11.64 26.75 26.82
CA LEU A 107 -10.48 26.40 26.00
C LEU A 107 -10.15 24.91 26.06
N GLY A 108 -10.29 24.27 27.24
CA GLY A 108 -10.10 22.84 27.42
C GLY A 108 -11.17 22.01 26.70
N LEU A 109 -12.43 22.45 26.76
CA LEU A 109 -13.55 21.84 26.03
C LEU A 109 -13.46 22.11 24.53
N ALA A 110 -12.96 23.26 24.10
CA ALA A 110 -12.70 23.56 22.70
C ALA A 110 -11.52 22.75 22.15
N ALA A 111 -10.45 22.56 22.94
CA ALA A 111 -9.33 21.69 22.57
C ALA A 111 -9.77 20.22 22.53
N ALA A 112 -10.57 19.76 23.50
CA ALA A 112 -11.16 18.42 23.48
C ALA A 112 -12.14 18.26 22.32
N GLY A 113 -12.97 19.28 22.04
CA GLY A 113 -13.88 19.31 20.90
C GLY A 113 -13.17 19.37 19.55
N TYR A 114 -12.00 20.02 19.46
CA TYR A 114 -11.14 19.99 18.28
C TYR A 114 -10.48 18.62 18.09
N LEU A 115 -10.12 17.93 19.19
CA LEU A 115 -9.56 16.58 19.15
C LEU A 115 -10.61 15.48 18.92
N VAL A 116 -11.89 15.76 19.19
CA VAL A 116 -13.01 14.80 19.06
C VAL A 116 -13.90 15.10 17.84
N GLY A 117 -13.93 16.35 17.38
CA GLY A 117 -14.86 16.85 16.35
C GLY A 117 -14.28 16.95 14.95
N VAL A 118 -13.13 16.32 14.68
CA VAL A 118 -12.74 16.04 13.30
C VAL A 118 -13.51 14.78 12.88
N ASP A 119 -14.80 14.95 12.58
CA ASP A 119 -15.50 13.99 11.74
C ASP A 119 -14.71 13.92 10.42
N ALA A 120 -14.23 12.73 10.08
CA ALA A 120 -13.32 12.49 8.98
C ALA A 120 -14.04 12.45 7.61
N ALA A 121 -15.10 13.25 7.47
CA ALA A 121 -15.77 13.49 6.20
C ALA A 121 -15.48 14.94 5.77
N ASP A 122 -14.91 15.08 4.57
CA ASP A 122 -14.51 16.33 3.91
C ASP A 122 -13.14 16.92 4.31
N ALA A 123 -12.11 16.07 4.46
CA ALA A 123 -10.74 16.57 4.25
C ALA A 123 -10.64 17.07 2.79
N PRO A 124 -10.17 18.31 2.54
CA PRO A 124 -10.07 18.81 1.18
C PRO A 124 -9.09 17.94 0.39
N LEU A 125 -9.48 17.56 -0.84
CA LEU A 125 -8.60 16.85 -1.76
C LEU A 125 -7.29 17.62 -1.93
N LEU A 126 -6.17 16.90 -1.89
CA LEU A 126 -4.88 17.49 -2.17
C LEU A 126 -4.74 17.69 -3.68
N VAL A 127 -4.00 18.74 -4.05
CA VAL A 127 -3.69 19.04 -5.44
C VAL A 127 -2.26 18.59 -5.69
N ALA A 128 -2.04 17.92 -6.81
CA ALA A 128 -0.70 17.52 -7.25
C ALA A 128 0.27 18.72 -7.28
N PRO A 129 1.56 18.52 -6.99
CA PRO A 129 2.57 19.57 -7.14
C PRO A 129 2.55 20.14 -8.56
N ARG A 130 2.57 21.47 -8.69
CA ARG A 130 2.43 22.16 -10.00
C ARG A 130 3.55 21.85 -10.99
N ASP A 131 4.70 21.44 -10.48
CA ASP A 131 5.92 21.13 -11.20
C ASP A 131 6.11 19.62 -11.41
N TYR A 132 5.28 18.78 -10.79
CA TYR A 132 5.29 17.36 -11.05
C TYR A 132 4.62 17.04 -12.38
N ARG A 133 5.28 16.20 -13.18
CA ARG A 133 4.74 15.64 -14.42
C ARG A 133 4.95 14.13 -14.41
N ALA A 134 3.87 13.38 -14.53
CA ALA A 134 3.96 11.92 -14.60
C ALA A 134 4.40 11.51 -16.01
N GLN A 135 5.45 10.67 -16.08
CA GLN A 135 5.92 10.09 -17.33
C GLN A 135 5.28 8.72 -17.54
N LEU A 136 4.55 8.56 -18.64
CA LEU A 136 3.93 7.30 -19.05
C LEU A 136 4.54 6.81 -20.36
N TYR A 137 4.50 5.50 -20.52
CA TYR A 137 4.99 4.78 -21.68
C TYR A 137 3.86 3.96 -22.26
N HIS A 138 3.60 4.12 -23.54
CA HIS A 138 2.49 3.47 -24.22
C HIS A 138 3.00 2.70 -25.44
N ALA A 139 2.74 1.39 -25.48
CA ALA A 139 2.99 0.56 -26.64
C ALA A 139 1.65 0.20 -27.27
N ALA A 140 1.41 0.69 -28.48
CA ALA A 140 0.22 0.37 -29.29
C ALA A 140 0.58 -0.67 -30.35
N GLY A 141 -0.44 -1.40 -30.85
CA GLY A 141 -0.24 -2.40 -31.90
C GLY A 141 0.64 -3.58 -31.45
N CYS A 142 0.57 -3.95 -30.16
CA CYS A 142 1.29 -5.07 -29.61
C CYS A 142 1.00 -6.36 -30.42
N PRO A 143 2.04 -7.08 -30.87
CA PRO A 143 1.83 -8.34 -31.59
C PRO A 143 1.05 -9.36 -30.76
N GLN A 144 0.24 -10.15 -31.46
CA GLN A 144 -0.65 -11.13 -30.84
C GLN A 144 0.12 -12.24 -30.11
N ASP A 145 1.11 -12.79 -30.82
CA ASP A 145 1.72 -14.07 -30.48
C ASP A 145 3.04 -13.82 -29.72
N PRO A 146 3.25 -14.50 -28.58
CA PRO A 146 4.55 -14.52 -27.95
C PRO A 146 5.59 -15.17 -28.88
N VAL A 147 6.85 -14.76 -28.76
CA VAL A 147 7.99 -15.35 -29.48
C VAL A 147 8.83 -16.11 -28.48
N GLY A 148 8.61 -17.43 -28.41
CA GLY A 148 9.16 -18.26 -27.34
C GLY A 148 8.64 -17.81 -25.97
N ASP A 149 9.55 -17.48 -25.06
CA ASP A 149 9.22 -17.01 -23.71
C ASP A 149 9.05 -15.49 -23.59
N ARG A 150 9.08 -14.77 -24.71
CA ARG A 150 9.05 -13.30 -24.73
C ARG A 150 7.72 -12.79 -25.28
N PHE A 151 7.34 -11.61 -24.80
CA PHE A 151 6.15 -10.89 -25.27
C PHE A 151 6.60 -9.64 -26.02
N PRO A 152 6.54 -9.61 -27.37
CA PRO A 152 7.11 -8.51 -28.16
C PRO A 152 6.55 -7.12 -27.81
N GLY A 153 5.28 -7.04 -27.41
CA GLY A 153 4.67 -5.81 -26.90
C GLY A 153 5.41 -5.24 -25.68
N LEU A 154 5.82 -6.11 -24.76
CA LEU A 154 6.57 -5.75 -23.56
C LEU A 154 7.99 -5.36 -23.91
N ASP A 155 8.67 -6.09 -24.79
CA ASP A 155 10.04 -5.74 -25.19
C ASP A 155 10.09 -4.35 -25.87
N GLY A 156 9.10 -4.02 -26.70
CA GLY A 156 8.94 -2.69 -27.27
C GLY A 156 8.67 -1.60 -26.23
N LEU A 157 7.79 -1.88 -25.26
CA LEU A 157 7.50 -0.99 -24.13
C LEU A 157 8.75 -0.71 -23.28
N LEU A 158 9.52 -1.74 -22.93
CA LEU A 158 10.72 -1.62 -22.12
C LEU A 158 11.84 -0.86 -22.85
N GLN A 159 11.96 -1.02 -24.17
CA GLN A 159 12.88 -0.22 -24.97
C GLN A 159 12.48 1.26 -24.97
N LEU A 160 11.19 1.55 -25.12
CA LEU A 160 10.66 2.92 -25.03
C LEU A 160 10.97 3.53 -23.66
N MET A 161 10.68 2.80 -22.58
CA MET A 161 10.99 3.22 -21.21
C MET A 161 12.49 3.52 -21.05
N GLY A 162 13.34 2.60 -21.49
CA GLY A 162 14.80 2.73 -21.38
C GLY A 162 15.37 3.91 -22.17
N ALA A 163 14.83 4.17 -23.36
CA ALA A 163 15.20 5.32 -24.20
C ALA A 163 14.86 6.67 -23.54
N GLN A 164 13.83 6.70 -22.70
CA GLN A 164 13.41 7.87 -21.92
C GLN A 164 14.00 7.89 -20.50
N GLY A 165 14.89 6.95 -20.18
CA GLY A 165 15.66 6.92 -18.93
C GLY A 165 15.08 6.07 -17.81
N LEU A 166 13.87 5.52 -17.94
CA LEU A 166 13.33 4.54 -16.97
C LEU A 166 13.76 3.13 -17.37
N LYS A 167 14.80 2.62 -16.72
CA LYS A 167 15.42 1.34 -17.09
C LYS A 167 14.96 0.20 -16.20
N ILE A 168 14.70 -0.96 -16.79
CA ILE A 168 14.23 -2.12 -16.03
C ILE A 168 15.33 -2.73 -15.16
N TYR A 169 16.58 -2.75 -15.60
CA TYR A 169 17.68 -3.39 -14.88
C TYR A 169 18.55 -2.39 -14.12
N ARG A 170 18.71 -2.61 -12.82
CA ARG A 170 19.67 -1.90 -11.98
C ARG A 170 21.03 -2.54 -12.14
N SER A 171 21.93 -1.84 -12.81
CA SER A 171 23.27 -2.35 -13.13
C SER A 171 24.30 -1.23 -13.16
N ALA A 172 25.54 -1.54 -12.78
CA ALA A 172 26.67 -0.64 -13.03
C ALA A 172 26.94 -0.46 -14.53
N THR A 173 26.55 -1.45 -15.35
CA THR A 173 26.68 -1.41 -16.81
C THR A 173 25.50 -0.65 -17.41
N VAL A 174 25.80 0.43 -18.14
CA VAL A 174 24.77 1.25 -18.80
C VAL A 174 24.50 0.73 -20.21
N THR A 175 23.26 0.30 -20.46
CA THR A 175 22.74 -0.09 -21.79
C THR A 175 21.42 0.63 -22.08
N SER A 176 20.70 0.25 -23.14
CA SER A 176 19.33 0.73 -23.37
C SER A 176 18.37 0.33 -22.23
N LEU A 177 18.55 -0.87 -21.65
CA LEU A 177 17.66 -1.41 -20.62
C LEU A 177 18.26 -1.41 -19.20
N SER A 178 19.55 -1.09 -19.06
CA SER A 178 20.26 -1.15 -17.77
C SER A 178 21.00 0.14 -17.39
N GLY A 179 21.05 0.42 -16.09
CA GLY A 179 21.79 1.55 -15.51
C GLY A 179 21.67 1.59 -13.98
N PRO A 180 22.43 2.46 -13.29
CA PRO A 180 22.49 2.47 -11.82
C PRO A 180 21.16 2.81 -11.16
N ASP A 181 20.30 3.55 -11.86
CA ASP A 181 18.96 3.96 -11.40
C ASP A 181 17.86 3.01 -11.90
N GLY A 182 18.22 1.80 -12.36
CA GLY A 182 17.26 0.82 -12.83
C GLY A 182 16.37 0.25 -11.72
N ILE A 183 15.24 -0.31 -12.12
CA ILE A 183 14.18 -0.76 -11.20
C ILE A 183 14.59 -2.03 -10.44
N VAL A 184 15.02 -3.07 -11.16
CA VAL A 184 15.26 -4.42 -10.62
C VAL A 184 16.76 -4.70 -10.50
N GLY A 185 17.24 -4.91 -9.29
CA GLY A 185 18.58 -5.40 -8.98
C GLY A 185 18.76 -6.90 -9.26
N VAL A 186 20.03 -7.30 -9.32
CA VAL A 186 20.42 -8.68 -9.63
C VAL A 186 19.99 -9.70 -8.56
N ASP A 187 19.87 -9.28 -7.31
CA ASP A 187 19.55 -10.10 -6.13
C ASP A 187 18.22 -9.74 -5.46
N ASP A 188 17.41 -8.91 -6.14
CA ASP A 188 16.10 -8.48 -5.67
C ASP A 188 15.12 -9.67 -5.57
N VAL A 189 14.22 -9.60 -4.59
CA VAL A 189 13.00 -10.41 -4.56
C VAL A 189 11.91 -9.57 -5.23
N VAL A 190 11.48 -10.00 -6.40
CA VAL A 190 10.50 -9.29 -7.24
C VAL A 190 9.12 -9.91 -7.04
N VAL A 191 8.23 -9.18 -6.37
CA VAL A 191 6.82 -9.55 -6.26
C VAL A 191 6.07 -9.06 -7.49
N LEU A 192 5.55 -10.00 -8.26
CA LEU A 192 4.63 -9.75 -9.38
C LEU A 192 3.20 -9.86 -8.87
N LYS A 193 2.56 -8.71 -8.63
CA LYS A 193 1.14 -8.66 -8.28
C LYS A 193 0.31 -8.77 -9.55
N ILE A 194 -0.24 -9.97 -9.80
CA ILE A 194 -1.13 -10.24 -10.94
C ILE A 194 -2.60 -10.08 -10.53
N ASN A 195 -3.51 -9.97 -11.50
CA ASN A 195 -4.95 -10.12 -11.32
C ASN A 195 -5.36 -11.56 -11.62
N TYR A 196 -5.88 -12.27 -10.62
CA TYR A 196 -6.36 -13.63 -10.84
C TYR A 196 -7.70 -13.91 -10.15
N GLN A 197 -8.47 -12.86 -9.85
CA GLN A 197 -9.83 -13.02 -9.32
C GLN A 197 -10.78 -13.66 -10.36
N TRP A 198 -10.61 -13.34 -11.64
CA TRP A 198 -11.52 -13.77 -12.71
C TRP A 198 -10.79 -14.62 -13.75
N PRO A 199 -11.46 -15.61 -14.36
CA PRO A 199 -10.91 -16.37 -15.48
C PRO A 199 -10.94 -15.53 -16.77
N GLU A 200 -10.43 -16.12 -17.86
CA GLU A 200 -10.47 -15.52 -19.20
C GLU A 200 -9.87 -14.11 -19.20
N ARG A 201 -10.39 -13.18 -20.01
CA ARG A 201 -9.87 -11.80 -20.15
C ARG A 201 -10.13 -10.91 -18.92
N GLY A 202 -10.70 -11.47 -17.84
CA GLY A 202 -10.84 -10.79 -16.56
C GLY A 202 -9.57 -10.83 -15.70
N GLY A 203 -8.66 -11.79 -15.95
CA GLY A 203 -7.37 -11.94 -15.27
C GLY A 203 -6.18 -11.48 -16.10
N THR A 204 -5.01 -11.31 -15.48
CA THR A 204 -3.75 -10.90 -16.12
C THR A 204 -3.38 -11.81 -17.27
N ASN A 205 -2.92 -11.22 -18.38
CA ASN A 205 -2.41 -11.96 -19.52
C ASN A 205 -1.18 -12.81 -19.14
N THR A 206 -1.27 -14.14 -19.25
CA THR A 206 -0.19 -15.05 -18.85
C THR A 206 0.94 -15.12 -19.89
N ASP A 207 0.72 -14.67 -21.13
CA ASP A 207 1.80 -14.44 -22.10
C ASP A 207 2.65 -13.22 -21.71
N LEU A 208 1.99 -12.15 -21.26
CA LEU A 208 2.67 -10.97 -20.71
C LEU A 208 3.43 -11.31 -19.43
N LEU A 209 2.82 -12.09 -18.53
CA LEU A 209 3.48 -12.60 -17.32
C LEU A 209 4.72 -13.42 -17.67
N ARG A 210 4.61 -14.37 -18.62
CA ARG A 210 5.75 -15.17 -19.10
C ARG A 210 6.86 -14.27 -19.65
N GLY A 211 6.50 -13.31 -20.51
CA GLY A 211 7.44 -12.33 -21.07
C GLY A 211 8.16 -11.52 -20.00
N LEU A 212 7.43 -11.06 -18.98
CA LEU A 212 8.01 -10.31 -17.87
C LEU A 212 8.96 -11.17 -17.05
N ILE A 213 8.58 -12.39 -16.69
CA ILE A 213 9.48 -13.28 -15.94
C ILE A 213 10.76 -13.57 -16.76
N ARG A 214 10.63 -13.81 -18.07
CA ARG A 214 11.79 -13.95 -18.96
C ARG A 214 12.70 -12.71 -18.94
N VAL A 215 12.13 -11.50 -19.05
CA VAL A 215 12.88 -10.25 -18.93
C VAL A 215 13.65 -10.22 -17.61
N LEU A 216 13.00 -10.52 -16.48
CA LEU A 216 13.61 -10.43 -15.16
C LEU A 216 14.76 -11.42 -14.98
N VAL A 217 14.58 -12.69 -15.34
CA VAL A 217 15.62 -13.71 -15.18
C VAL A 217 16.79 -13.54 -16.14
N ASP A 218 16.59 -12.82 -17.25
CA ASP A 218 17.62 -12.45 -18.23
C ASP A 218 18.38 -11.16 -17.83
N HIS A 219 18.34 -10.74 -16.55
CA HIS A 219 19.10 -9.59 -16.05
C HIS A 219 20.56 -9.65 -16.55
N PRO A 220 21.12 -8.56 -17.12
CA PRO A 220 22.39 -8.59 -17.83
C PRO A 220 23.59 -8.98 -16.95
N ASP A 221 23.48 -8.73 -15.64
CA ASP A 221 24.50 -9.13 -14.65
C ASP A 221 24.30 -10.55 -14.08
N GLY A 222 23.32 -11.30 -14.60
CA GLY A 222 22.96 -12.67 -14.18
C GLY A 222 22.09 -12.69 -12.93
N PHE A 223 20.76 -12.72 -13.11
CA PHE A 223 19.79 -12.67 -12.00
C PHE A 223 20.00 -13.81 -10.99
N THR A 224 20.24 -13.45 -9.73
CA THR A 224 20.37 -14.37 -8.58
C THR A 224 19.24 -14.23 -7.56
N GLY A 225 18.36 -13.25 -7.77
CA GLY A 225 17.21 -12.98 -6.93
C GLY A 225 16.08 -14.00 -7.08
N GLU A 226 14.89 -13.63 -6.60
CA GLU A 226 13.67 -14.44 -6.69
C GLU A 226 12.57 -13.66 -7.40
N VAL A 227 11.75 -14.34 -8.20
CA VAL A 227 10.49 -13.80 -8.73
C VAL A 227 9.32 -14.53 -8.09
N VAL A 228 8.39 -13.80 -7.49
CA VAL A 228 7.23 -14.37 -6.78
C VAL A 228 5.95 -13.83 -7.38
N VAL A 229 5.14 -14.72 -7.95
CA VAL A 229 3.81 -14.37 -8.47
C VAL A 229 2.79 -14.44 -7.34
N CYS A 230 2.12 -13.32 -7.07
CA CYS A 230 1.23 -13.18 -5.92
C CYS A 230 -0.14 -12.66 -6.31
N GLU A 231 -1.19 -13.17 -5.65
CA GLU A 231 -2.55 -12.64 -5.71
C GLU A 231 -3.39 -13.17 -4.53
N ASN A 232 -4.34 -12.34 -4.08
CA ASN A 232 -5.53 -12.75 -3.34
C ASN A 232 -6.73 -12.79 -4.31
N THR A 233 -7.13 -13.99 -4.72
CA THR A 233 -8.26 -14.26 -5.62
C THR A 233 -9.63 -13.96 -4.98
N GLN A 234 -9.64 -13.45 -3.74
CA GLN A 234 -10.82 -13.03 -2.98
C GLN A 234 -11.81 -14.19 -2.73
N PHE A 235 -12.98 -14.11 -3.34
CA PHE A 235 -14.00 -15.14 -3.27
C PHE A 235 -13.84 -16.22 -4.33
N ALA A 236 -13.00 -15.98 -5.35
CA ALA A 236 -12.74 -16.97 -6.37
C ALA A 236 -11.81 -18.04 -5.83
N ASP A 237 -12.10 -19.30 -6.15
CA ASP A 237 -11.18 -20.39 -5.88
C ASP A 237 -9.89 -20.13 -6.66
N PRO A 238 -8.72 -20.16 -6.02
CA PRO A 238 -7.46 -20.02 -6.74
C PRO A 238 -7.25 -21.17 -7.73
N GLU A 239 -7.93 -22.32 -7.60
CA GLU A 239 -7.71 -23.53 -8.40
C GLU A 239 -6.21 -23.89 -8.49
N GLY A 240 -5.46 -23.63 -7.41
CA GLY A 240 -4.00 -23.79 -7.40
C GLY A 240 -3.25 -22.90 -8.39
N PHE A 241 -3.86 -21.80 -8.86
CA PHE A 241 -3.43 -20.95 -9.96
C PHE A 241 -3.37 -21.68 -11.31
N ASP A 242 -4.24 -22.70 -11.47
CA ASP A 242 -4.24 -23.62 -12.60
C ASP A 242 -5.63 -23.76 -13.24
N ARG A 243 -6.27 -22.62 -13.56
CA ARG A 243 -7.57 -22.64 -14.23
C ARG A 243 -7.45 -23.14 -15.66
N ALA A 244 -8.50 -23.77 -16.17
CA ALA A 244 -8.54 -24.24 -17.56
C ALA A 244 -8.68 -23.14 -18.62
N LEU A 245 -9.13 -21.93 -18.24
CA LEU A 245 -9.40 -20.82 -19.15
C LEU A 245 -8.73 -19.53 -18.65
N ASN A 246 -7.64 -19.13 -19.30
CA ASN A 246 -6.80 -17.99 -18.92
C ASN A 246 -6.71 -16.92 -20.02
N ASN A 247 -6.38 -15.69 -19.61
CA ASN A 247 -6.03 -14.62 -20.54
C ASN A 247 -4.68 -14.94 -21.22
N ALA A 248 -4.70 -15.61 -22.35
CA ALA A 248 -3.51 -15.90 -23.15
C ALA A 248 -3.90 -16.18 -24.61
N GLN A 249 -2.93 -16.45 -25.48
CA GLN A 249 -3.19 -17.09 -26.78
C GLN A 249 -3.49 -18.57 -26.61
N ASP A 250 -2.67 -19.27 -25.81
CA ASP A 250 -3.02 -20.60 -25.32
C ASP A 250 -3.86 -20.45 -24.06
N HIS A 251 -5.19 -20.54 -24.21
CA HIS A 251 -6.12 -20.41 -23.08
C HIS A 251 -5.87 -21.41 -21.96
N GLY A 252 -5.18 -22.53 -22.24
CA GLY A 252 -4.79 -23.51 -21.23
C GLY A 252 -3.64 -23.07 -20.33
N GLN A 253 -2.86 -22.04 -20.72
CA GLN A 253 -1.68 -21.59 -19.98
C GLN A 253 -2.05 -20.79 -18.74
N SER A 254 -1.89 -21.40 -17.58
CA SER A 254 -2.14 -20.80 -16.28
C SER A 254 -0.91 -20.05 -15.73
N PRO A 255 -1.07 -19.19 -14.69
CA PRO A 255 0.08 -18.66 -13.97
C PRO A 255 0.97 -19.76 -13.38
N ARG A 256 0.39 -20.90 -12.97
CA ARG A 256 1.17 -22.06 -12.50
C ARG A 256 2.06 -22.63 -13.61
N ASP A 257 1.52 -22.86 -14.81
CA ASP A 257 2.32 -23.35 -15.93
C ASP A 257 3.52 -22.44 -16.24
N VAL A 258 3.30 -21.12 -16.17
CA VAL A 258 4.36 -20.14 -16.39
C VAL A 258 5.44 -20.24 -15.30
N VAL A 259 5.05 -20.28 -14.02
CA VAL A 259 6.01 -20.40 -12.91
C VAL A 259 6.76 -21.73 -12.96
N ASP A 260 6.07 -22.84 -13.17
CA ASP A 260 6.67 -24.18 -13.22
C ASP A 260 7.63 -24.32 -14.40
N HIS A 261 7.36 -23.66 -15.53
CA HIS A 261 8.28 -23.58 -16.67
C HIS A 261 9.62 -22.94 -16.27
N PHE A 262 9.62 -21.73 -15.70
CA PHE A 262 10.88 -21.06 -15.32
C PHE A 262 11.58 -21.74 -14.14
N ALA A 263 10.83 -22.28 -13.18
CA ALA A 263 11.39 -23.10 -12.12
C ALA A 263 12.08 -24.36 -12.69
N GLY A 264 11.48 -25.00 -13.70
CA GLY A 264 12.06 -26.12 -14.43
C GLY A 264 13.34 -25.79 -15.21
N LEU A 265 13.51 -24.52 -15.60
CA LEU A 265 14.75 -23.99 -16.18
C LEU A 265 15.82 -23.67 -15.12
N GLY A 266 15.51 -23.82 -13.83
CA GLY A 266 16.44 -23.61 -12.72
C GLY A 266 16.42 -22.19 -12.13
N HIS A 267 15.47 -21.34 -12.53
CA HIS A 267 15.30 -20.01 -11.95
C HIS A 267 14.51 -20.08 -10.63
N GLN A 268 14.77 -19.14 -9.72
CA GLN A 268 14.02 -19.00 -8.46
C GLN A 268 12.70 -18.28 -8.75
N VAL A 269 11.71 -19.01 -9.27
CA VAL A 269 10.38 -18.49 -9.58
C VAL A 269 9.34 -19.28 -8.79
N SER A 270 8.47 -18.59 -8.06
CA SER A 270 7.47 -19.22 -7.20
C SER A 270 6.12 -18.53 -7.25
N ILE A 271 5.09 -19.18 -6.71
CA ILE A 271 3.77 -18.58 -6.45
C ILE A 271 3.56 -18.49 -4.95
N THR A 272 3.07 -17.35 -4.48
CA THR A 272 2.48 -17.23 -3.14
C THR A 272 1.00 -16.89 -3.27
N ASP A 273 0.16 -17.82 -2.80
CA ASP A 273 -1.29 -17.64 -2.76
C ASP A 273 -1.72 -16.84 -1.53
N TRP A 274 -1.99 -15.54 -1.71
CA TRP A 274 -2.49 -14.71 -0.61
C TRP A 274 -3.95 -15.03 -0.24
N THR A 275 -4.68 -15.74 -1.10
CA THR A 275 -6.01 -16.26 -0.76
C THR A 275 -5.93 -17.19 0.43
N ALA A 276 -4.89 -18.04 0.52
CA ALA A 276 -4.67 -18.91 1.67
C ALA A 276 -4.35 -18.12 2.97
N LEU A 277 -3.76 -16.93 2.85
CA LEU A 277 -3.33 -16.11 3.98
C LEU A 277 -4.41 -15.16 4.50
N ARG A 278 -5.45 -14.88 3.70
CA ARG A 278 -6.36 -13.74 3.89
C ARG A 278 -7.15 -13.75 5.21
N PHE A 279 -7.31 -14.88 5.88
CA PHE A 279 -8.03 -15.00 7.15
C PHE A 279 -7.15 -14.85 8.40
N THR A 280 -5.84 -14.71 8.21
CA THR A 280 -4.87 -14.74 9.33
C THR A 280 -4.33 -13.34 9.57
N ALA A 281 -4.66 -12.75 10.72
CA ALA A 281 -4.02 -11.53 11.19
C ALA A 281 -2.74 -11.88 11.97
N VAL A 282 -1.62 -11.27 11.61
CA VAL A 282 -0.29 -11.50 12.21
C VAL A 282 0.36 -10.19 12.63
N SER A 283 1.40 -10.29 13.45
CA SER A 283 2.33 -9.20 13.72
C SER A 283 3.51 -9.25 12.74
N GLU A 284 4.36 -8.21 12.72
CA GLU A 284 5.57 -8.20 11.88
C GLU A 284 6.65 -9.18 12.36
N TYR A 285 7.55 -9.58 11.45
CA TYR A 285 8.70 -10.43 11.79
C TYR A 285 9.57 -9.83 12.89
N SER A 286 9.77 -8.50 12.85
CA SER A 286 10.47 -7.76 13.92
C SER A 286 9.84 -7.88 15.31
N GLN A 287 8.60 -8.35 15.41
CA GLN A 287 7.88 -8.59 16.67
C GLN A 287 7.92 -10.07 17.08
N GLY A 288 8.69 -10.90 16.37
CA GLY A 288 8.87 -12.33 16.65
C GLY A 288 7.76 -13.21 16.08
N ASP A 289 6.88 -12.67 15.25
CA ASP A 289 5.83 -13.43 14.58
C ASP A 289 6.32 -13.89 13.20
N MET A 290 6.64 -15.19 13.08
CA MET A 290 7.11 -15.81 11.84
C MET A 290 5.97 -16.40 11.00
N ALA A 291 4.70 -16.28 11.43
CA ALA A 291 3.58 -16.84 10.68
C ALA A 291 3.26 -15.97 9.45
N ASP A 292 2.81 -16.65 8.39
CA ASP A 292 2.29 -16.01 7.19
C ASP A 292 0.88 -15.49 7.43
N GLY A 293 0.56 -14.32 6.88
CA GLY A 293 -0.73 -13.69 7.06
C GLY A 293 -0.70 -12.23 6.66
N TYR A 294 -1.63 -11.47 7.23
CA TYR A 294 -1.76 -10.04 7.01
C TYR A 294 -1.45 -9.27 8.29
N VAL A 295 -0.61 -8.25 8.19
CA VAL A 295 -0.52 -7.23 9.23
C VAL A 295 -1.71 -6.30 9.04
N VAL A 296 -2.52 -6.11 10.09
CA VAL A 296 -3.78 -5.35 10.02
C VAL A 296 -3.75 -4.19 11.01
N TYR A 297 -3.92 -2.97 10.50
CA TYR A 297 -3.94 -1.77 11.31
C TYR A 297 -5.29 -1.60 12.01
N PRO A 298 -5.38 -0.72 13.03
CA PRO A 298 -6.67 -0.21 13.50
C PRO A 298 -7.48 0.45 12.37
N ASN A 299 -8.79 0.58 12.55
CA ASN A 299 -9.63 1.35 11.63
C ASN A 299 -9.20 2.81 11.60
N ASP A 300 -9.01 3.33 10.39
CA ASP A 300 -8.78 4.74 10.12
C ASP A 300 -10.09 5.38 9.63
N PRO A 301 -10.70 6.26 10.44
CA PRO A 301 -11.93 6.95 10.05
C PRO A 301 -11.80 7.81 8.78
N GLN A 302 -10.61 8.32 8.44
CA GLN A 302 -10.37 9.19 7.28
C GLN A 302 -10.59 8.46 5.96
N VAL A 303 -10.08 7.24 5.87
CA VAL A 303 -10.26 6.38 4.69
C VAL A 303 -11.39 5.37 4.88
N GLY A 304 -12.14 5.47 5.99
CA GLY A 304 -13.31 4.63 6.28
C GLY A 304 -13.03 3.13 6.35
N GLY A 305 -11.80 2.71 6.65
CA GLY A 305 -11.39 1.30 6.62
C GLY A 305 -10.08 1.03 7.35
N ARG A 306 -9.56 -0.19 7.21
CA ARG A 306 -8.29 -0.61 7.82
C ARG A 306 -7.25 -0.87 6.75
N ILE A 307 -6.05 -0.31 6.92
CA ILE A 307 -4.90 -0.71 6.13
C ILE A 307 -4.49 -2.13 6.51
N SER A 308 -4.23 -2.97 5.52
CA SER A 308 -3.66 -4.30 5.71
C SER A 308 -2.75 -4.66 4.55
N TYR A 309 -1.76 -5.51 4.80
CA TYR A 309 -0.86 -5.99 3.76
C TYR A 309 -0.29 -7.37 4.13
N PRO A 310 0.08 -8.18 3.13
CA PRO A 310 0.59 -9.53 3.37
C PRO A 310 2.04 -9.52 3.84
N LYS A 311 2.35 -10.49 4.68
CA LYS A 311 3.68 -10.87 5.14
C LYS A 311 3.78 -12.40 5.06
N PHE A 312 4.77 -12.93 4.36
CA PHE A 312 4.84 -14.35 4.01
C PHE A 312 6.26 -14.86 3.73
N GLU A 313 6.50 -16.14 3.96
CA GLU A 313 7.67 -16.87 3.44
C GLU A 313 7.40 -17.37 2.01
N THR A 314 8.33 -17.13 1.09
CA THR A 314 8.25 -17.65 -0.29
C THR A 314 8.61 -19.13 -0.33
N ALA A 315 8.27 -19.82 -1.42
CA ALA A 315 8.67 -21.23 -1.59
C ALA A 315 10.21 -21.41 -1.63
N ASN A 316 10.95 -20.35 -1.95
CA ASN A 316 12.41 -20.36 -1.98
C ASN A 316 13.05 -19.80 -0.68
N GLY A 317 12.24 -19.55 0.37
CA GLY A 317 12.72 -19.24 1.72
C GLY A 317 12.95 -17.75 2.03
N SER A 318 12.49 -16.85 1.16
CA SER A 318 12.56 -15.41 1.41
C SER A 318 11.41 -14.99 2.33
N TYR A 319 11.72 -14.33 3.46
CA TYR A 319 10.71 -13.75 4.35
C TYR A 319 10.33 -12.34 3.88
N VAL A 320 9.16 -12.19 3.28
CA VAL A 320 8.70 -10.94 2.66
C VAL A 320 7.69 -10.25 3.58
N SER A 321 7.96 -9.01 4.00
CA SER A 321 6.93 -8.06 4.42
C SER A 321 6.73 -7.06 3.29
N LEU A 322 5.52 -6.97 2.73
CA LEU A 322 5.28 -6.05 1.61
C LEU A 322 5.52 -4.58 2.01
N ARG A 323 5.33 -4.25 3.30
CA ARG A 323 5.68 -2.95 3.85
C ARG A 323 7.17 -2.85 4.10
N ASP A 324 7.75 -3.74 4.90
CA ASP A 324 9.08 -3.48 5.47
C ASP A 324 10.26 -4.00 4.61
N GLY A 325 10.02 -4.89 3.65
CA GLY A 325 11.05 -5.50 2.81
C GLY A 325 11.36 -6.96 3.14
N ILE A 326 12.56 -7.40 2.79
CA ILE A 326 13.04 -8.77 3.04
C ILE A 326 13.61 -8.85 4.45
N TRP A 327 13.07 -9.77 5.25
CA TRP A 327 13.49 -9.97 6.63
C TRP A 327 14.65 -10.96 6.73
N ASP A 328 15.70 -10.54 7.43
CA ASP A 328 16.78 -11.41 7.89
C ASP A 328 16.91 -11.28 9.42
N PRO A 329 16.89 -12.37 10.20
CA PRO A 329 16.95 -12.29 11.66
C PRO A 329 18.28 -11.76 12.21
N ALA A 330 19.37 -11.78 11.43
CA ALA A 330 20.67 -11.24 11.79
C ALA A 330 20.81 -9.76 11.43
N THR A 331 20.25 -9.30 10.31
CA THR A 331 20.42 -7.91 9.83
C THR A 331 19.18 -7.02 9.91
N GLY A 332 18.00 -7.60 10.14
CA GLY A 332 16.72 -6.90 10.10
C GLY A 332 16.13 -6.85 8.69
N TYR A 333 15.26 -5.86 8.43
CA TYR A 333 14.66 -5.69 7.10
C TYR A 333 15.60 -5.00 6.12
N ASP A 334 15.63 -5.53 4.90
CA ASP A 334 16.16 -4.88 3.71
C ASP A 334 15.00 -4.49 2.78
N ARG A 335 14.66 -3.20 2.77
CA ARG A 335 13.57 -2.65 1.96
C ARG A 335 13.94 -2.55 0.48
N GLU A 336 15.20 -2.27 0.19
CA GLU A 336 15.69 -1.98 -1.17
C GLU A 336 15.79 -3.25 -2.01
N ARG A 337 15.93 -4.41 -1.37
CA ARG A 337 15.94 -5.73 -2.02
C ARG A 337 14.55 -6.22 -2.41
N LEU A 338 13.47 -5.56 -1.99
CA LEU A 338 12.12 -5.89 -2.42
C LEU A 338 11.70 -4.98 -3.57
N THR A 339 11.37 -5.56 -4.72
CA THR A 339 10.73 -4.88 -5.85
C THR A 339 9.27 -5.35 -5.96
N VAL A 340 8.34 -4.44 -6.23
CA VAL A 340 6.93 -4.74 -6.48
C VAL A 340 6.53 -4.24 -7.86
N ILE A 341 6.18 -5.16 -8.76
CA ILE A 341 5.63 -4.83 -10.08
C ILE A 341 4.14 -5.19 -10.08
N ASN A 342 3.30 -4.20 -10.39
CA ASN A 342 1.86 -4.35 -10.48
C ASN A 342 1.47 -4.63 -11.93
N LEU A 343 0.77 -5.75 -12.18
CA LEU A 343 0.41 -6.22 -13.52
C LEU A 343 -1.13 -6.33 -13.69
N PRO A 344 -1.89 -5.22 -13.56
CA PRO A 344 -3.35 -5.19 -13.71
C PRO A 344 -3.81 -5.36 -15.16
N VAL A 345 -5.12 -5.58 -15.32
CA VAL A 345 -5.83 -5.53 -16.62
C VAL A 345 -6.82 -4.38 -16.61
N LEU A 346 -6.87 -3.61 -17.69
CA LEU A 346 -7.82 -2.50 -17.88
C LEU A 346 -9.22 -3.04 -18.19
N LYS A 347 -10.21 -2.65 -17.38
CA LYS A 347 -11.59 -3.11 -17.55
C LYS A 347 -12.61 -2.15 -16.98
N SER A 348 -13.80 -2.13 -17.58
CA SER A 348 -14.99 -1.58 -16.93
C SER A 348 -15.29 -2.32 -15.63
N HIS A 349 -16.04 -1.65 -14.74
CA HIS A 349 -16.45 -2.26 -13.49
C HIS A 349 -17.82 -1.72 -13.05
N HIS A 350 -18.88 -2.23 -13.66
CA HIS A 350 -20.26 -1.83 -13.39
C HIS A 350 -20.79 -2.24 -12.00
N ALA A 351 -20.13 -3.15 -11.27
CA ALA A 351 -20.53 -3.45 -9.90
C ALA A 351 -20.10 -2.35 -8.91
N THR A 352 -18.95 -1.73 -9.12
CA THR A 352 -18.34 -0.74 -8.22
C THR A 352 -17.30 0.13 -8.96
N TYR A 353 -17.34 1.46 -8.76
CA TYR A 353 -16.24 2.39 -9.12
C TYR A 353 -15.89 2.61 -10.61
N GLY A 354 -16.73 2.17 -11.55
CA GLY A 354 -16.67 2.55 -12.97
C GLY A 354 -15.59 1.83 -13.80
N ALA A 355 -14.35 1.79 -13.31
CA ALA A 355 -13.22 1.13 -13.96
C ALA A 355 -12.29 0.43 -12.96
N THR A 356 -11.57 -0.58 -13.43
CA THR A 356 -10.43 -1.21 -12.74
C THR A 356 -9.18 -1.04 -13.59
N ALA A 357 -8.15 -0.48 -12.97
CA ALA A 357 -6.78 -0.40 -13.47
C ALA A 357 -5.80 -0.51 -12.27
N CYS A 358 -4.66 0.17 -12.28
CA CYS A 358 -3.57 0.05 -11.32
C CYS A 358 -3.96 0.32 -9.87
N VAL A 359 -4.66 1.43 -9.58
CA VAL A 359 -5.04 1.79 -8.21
C VAL A 359 -6.01 0.77 -7.65
N LYS A 360 -7.10 0.49 -8.38
CA LYS A 360 -8.11 -0.48 -7.94
C LYS A 360 -7.57 -1.90 -7.79
N HIS A 361 -6.55 -2.27 -8.56
CA HIS A 361 -5.95 -3.61 -8.49
C HIS A 361 -5.27 -3.92 -7.15
N TYR A 362 -4.87 -2.89 -6.40
CA TYR A 362 -4.40 -3.05 -5.02
C TYR A 362 -5.48 -3.59 -4.06
N MET A 363 -6.73 -3.73 -4.49
CA MET A 363 -7.74 -4.49 -3.75
C MET A 363 -7.28 -5.94 -3.46
N GLY A 364 -6.44 -6.54 -4.32
CA GLY A 364 -5.84 -7.86 -4.06
C GLY A 364 -4.71 -7.84 -3.01
N VAL A 365 -4.20 -6.66 -2.63
CA VAL A 365 -3.18 -6.50 -1.59
C VAL A 365 -3.79 -6.41 -0.20
N VAL A 366 -5.03 -5.93 -0.06
CA VAL A 366 -5.74 -5.87 1.23
C VAL A 366 -6.59 -7.12 1.46
N SER A 367 -6.85 -7.48 2.72
CA SER A 367 -7.77 -8.57 3.04
C SER A 367 -9.13 -8.05 3.51
N GLY A 368 -10.17 -8.26 2.71
CA GLY A 368 -11.56 -7.98 3.11
C GLY A 368 -12.03 -8.86 4.28
N GLU A 369 -11.48 -10.06 4.41
CA GLU A 369 -11.86 -11.07 5.42
C GLU A 369 -11.43 -10.70 6.85
N LEU A 370 -10.57 -9.70 7.00
CA LEU A 370 -10.08 -9.20 8.28
C LEU A 370 -10.79 -7.89 8.70
N ASP A 371 -12.03 -7.73 8.26
CA ASP A 371 -12.91 -6.59 8.59
C ASP A 371 -12.26 -5.25 8.22
N THR A 372 -11.61 -5.18 7.07
CA THR A 372 -10.91 -3.96 6.60
C THR A 372 -11.85 -2.96 5.94
N ASN A 373 -13.11 -3.35 5.71
CA ASN A 373 -14.09 -2.56 4.95
C ASN A 373 -13.61 -2.18 3.53
N SER A 374 -12.65 -2.93 2.97
CA SER A 374 -11.85 -2.49 1.82
C SER A 374 -12.68 -2.09 0.60
N HIS A 375 -13.70 -2.89 0.27
CA HIS A 375 -14.57 -2.68 -0.88
C HIS A 375 -15.42 -1.42 -0.78
N ASN A 376 -15.82 -0.99 0.42
CA ASN A 376 -16.57 0.26 0.58
C ASN A 376 -15.63 1.46 0.75
N ALA A 377 -14.46 1.23 1.34
CA ALA A 377 -13.48 2.23 1.74
C ALA A 377 -12.64 2.78 0.58
N ILE A 378 -12.56 2.08 -0.56
CA ILE A 378 -11.85 2.57 -1.75
C ILE A 378 -12.34 3.96 -2.19
N ARG A 379 -13.65 4.27 -2.08
CA ARG A 379 -14.20 5.60 -2.41
C ARG A 379 -13.59 6.73 -1.57
N TYR A 380 -13.03 6.40 -0.41
CA TYR A 380 -12.39 7.32 0.52
C TYR A 380 -10.85 7.27 0.41
N GLY A 381 -10.31 6.66 -0.63
CA GLY A 381 -8.86 6.63 -0.89
C GLY A 381 -8.10 5.52 -0.21
N LEU A 382 -8.76 4.49 0.35
CA LEU A 382 -8.08 3.41 1.08
C LEU A 382 -6.93 2.78 0.28
N LEU A 383 -7.08 2.58 -1.03
CA LEU A 383 -6.02 1.95 -1.84
C LEU A 383 -4.80 2.87 -2.00
N GLY A 384 -5.01 4.18 -2.16
CA GLY A 384 -3.93 5.17 -2.07
C GLY A 384 -3.26 5.19 -0.69
N ALA A 385 -4.04 5.05 0.40
CA ALA A 385 -3.49 4.98 1.74
C ALA A 385 -2.68 3.69 2.00
N VAL A 386 -3.12 2.55 1.44
CA VAL A 386 -2.37 1.29 1.47
C VAL A 386 -1.06 1.45 0.70
N MET A 387 -1.09 2.00 -0.52
CA MET A 387 0.14 2.27 -1.27
C MET A 387 1.06 3.24 -0.50
N GLY A 388 0.53 4.31 0.07
CA GLY A 388 1.29 5.30 0.81
C GLY A 388 1.94 4.75 2.09
N GLU A 389 1.26 3.85 2.80
CA GLU A 389 1.76 3.25 4.05
C GLU A 389 2.66 2.04 3.80
N VAL A 390 2.35 1.21 2.80
CA VAL A 390 3.05 -0.04 2.49
C VAL A 390 4.21 0.27 1.54
N ARG A 391 3.86 0.49 0.27
CA ARG A 391 4.66 1.08 -0.80
C ARG A 391 3.81 1.14 -2.07
N PRO A 392 3.95 2.18 -2.91
CA PRO A 392 3.52 2.09 -4.30
C PRO A 392 4.32 1.01 -5.03
N PRO A 393 3.80 0.46 -6.14
CA PRO A 393 4.59 -0.37 -7.05
C PRO A 393 5.79 0.40 -7.55
N ASP A 394 6.93 -0.27 -7.68
CA ASP A 394 8.11 0.29 -8.34
C ASP A 394 7.87 0.41 -9.86
N LEU A 395 6.92 -0.37 -10.40
CA LEU A 395 6.43 -0.26 -11.76
C LEU A 395 4.98 -0.77 -11.87
N ASN A 396 4.14 -0.04 -12.59
CA ASN A 396 2.86 -0.54 -13.07
C ASN A 396 3.00 -0.85 -14.56
N ILE A 397 2.53 -2.03 -14.97
CA ILE A 397 2.36 -2.41 -16.37
C ILE A 397 0.89 -2.80 -16.52
N LEU A 398 0.09 -1.88 -17.06
CA LEU A 398 -1.32 -2.10 -17.33
C LEU A 398 -1.49 -2.85 -18.65
N ASP A 399 -2.02 -4.06 -18.55
CA ASP A 399 -2.45 -4.85 -19.68
C ASP A 399 -3.77 -4.30 -20.24
N ALA A 400 -3.69 -3.76 -21.45
CA ALA A 400 -4.84 -3.38 -22.24
C ALA A 400 -4.80 -4.09 -23.61
N VAL A 401 -4.26 -5.31 -23.70
CA VAL A 401 -4.33 -6.09 -24.96
C VAL A 401 -5.78 -6.50 -25.21
N TRP A 402 -6.44 -6.99 -24.16
CA TRP A 402 -7.86 -7.28 -24.11
C TRP A 402 -8.48 -6.54 -22.94
N VAL A 403 -9.54 -5.77 -23.20
CA VAL A 403 -10.26 -5.00 -22.18
C VAL A 403 -11.72 -5.40 -22.10
N ASN A 404 -12.35 -5.19 -20.94
CA ASN A 404 -13.81 -5.12 -20.88
C ASN A 404 -14.28 -3.74 -21.31
N ALA A 405 -14.71 -3.62 -22.57
CA ALA A 405 -15.23 -2.38 -23.12
C ALA A 405 -16.77 -2.32 -23.12
N ASN A 406 -17.41 -2.87 -22.09
CA ASN A 406 -18.85 -2.72 -21.84
C ASN A 406 -19.08 -1.96 -20.53
N PRO A 407 -19.60 -0.72 -20.57
CA PRO A 407 -19.82 0.07 -19.36
C PRO A 407 -20.92 -0.49 -18.44
N PHE A 408 -21.75 -1.42 -18.91
CA PHE A 408 -22.80 -2.09 -18.14
C PHE A 408 -22.36 -3.42 -17.51
N ASP A 409 -21.09 -3.78 -17.64
CA ASP A 409 -20.55 -5.06 -17.20
C ASP A 409 -19.16 -4.88 -16.55
N GLY A 410 -18.52 -6.01 -16.24
CA GLY A 410 -17.22 -6.06 -15.59
C GLY A 410 -17.33 -6.16 -14.07
N PRO A 411 -16.27 -6.64 -13.40
CA PRO A 411 -14.92 -6.86 -13.91
C PRO A 411 -14.68 -8.23 -14.55
N TRP A 412 -15.63 -9.17 -14.47
CA TRP A 412 -15.54 -10.41 -15.22
C TRP A 412 -15.62 -10.11 -16.71
N THR A 413 -14.80 -10.78 -17.52
CA THR A 413 -14.71 -10.51 -18.96
C THR A 413 -14.47 -11.81 -19.70
N SER A 414 -15.48 -12.27 -20.42
CA SER A 414 -15.38 -13.49 -21.22
C SER A 414 -14.60 -13.25 -22.52
N TYR A 415 -14.15 -14.31 -23.18
CA TYR A 415 -13.55 -14.22 -24.52
C TYR A 415 -14.48 -13.57 -25.54
N ASP A 416 -15.79 -13.86 -25.46
CA ASP A 416 -16.78 -13.39 -26.44
C ASP A 416 -17.16 -11.91 -26.24
N THR A 417 -16.93 -11.37 -25.04
CA THR A 417 -17.27 -9.98 -24.69
C THR A 417 -16.07 -9.05 -24.59
N ALA A 418 -14.85 -9.60 -24.55
CA ALA A 418 -13.63 -8.82 -24.51
C ALA A 418 -13.42 -8.05 -25.82
N THR A 419 -12.91 -6.84 -25.70
CA THR A 419 -12.53 -6.00 -26.84
C THR A 419 -11.03 -5.94 -26.94
N ARG A 420 -10.51 -6.28 -28.12
CA ARG A 420 -9.08 -6.24 -28.38
C ARG A 420 -8.63 -4.81 -28.66
N ARG A 421 -7.54 -4.40 -28.02
CA ARG A 421 -6.92 -3.08 -28.20
C ARG A 421 -5.43 -3.18 -28.57
N ASP A 422 -4.75 -4.27 -28.19
CA ASP A 422 -3.33 -4.47 -28.43
C ASP A 422 -2.45 -3.36 -27.84
N GLU A 423 -2.80 -2.88 -26.65
CA GLU A 423 -2.14 -1.76 -25.98
C GLU A 423 -1.52 -2.21 -24.64
N LEU A 424 -0.34 -1.68 -24.31
CA LEU A 424 0.25 -1.76 -22.97
C LEU A 424 0.62 -0.35 -22.49
N VAL A 425 0.38 -0.06 -21.22
CA VAL A 425 0.75 1.22 -20.60
C VAL A 425 1.60 0.96 -19.37
N ALA A 426 2.72 1.67 -19.21
CA ALA A 426 3.55 1.58 -18.02
C ALA A 426 3.87 2.94 -17.41
N GLY A 427 4.10 2.94 -16.09
CA GLY A 427 4.48 4.11 -15.33
C GLY A 427 4.67 3.81 -13.83
N VAL A 428 5.33 4.72 -13.14
CA VAL A 428 5.54 4.65 -11.67
C VAL A 428 4.40 5.30 -10.88
N ASP A 429 3.62 6.16 -11.54
CA ASP A 429 2.46 6.84 -10.97
C ASP A 429 1.16 6.06 -11.33
N PRO A 430 0.60 5.27 -10.41
CA PRO A 430 -0.59 4.47 -10.71
C PRO A 430 -1.83 5.33 -10.96
N VAL A 431 -1.91 6.54 -10.39
CA VAL A 431 -3.04 7.46 -10.59
C VAL A 431 -3.01 8.01 -12.01
N ALA A 432 -1.84 8.42 -12.48
CA ALA A 432 -1.65 8.92 -13.83
C ALA A 432 -1.91 7.84 -14.89
N VAL A 433 -1.41 6.61 -14.65
CA VAL A 433 -1.70 5.46 -15.53
C VAL A 433 -3.20 5.19 -15.62
N ASP A 434 -3.93 5.23 -14.50
CA ASP A 434 -5.37 4.98 -14.47
C ASP A 434 -6.16 6.05 -15.23
N ILE A 435 -5.97 7.34 -14.91
CA ILE A 435 -6.73 8.42 -15.55
C ILE A 435 -6.46 8.46 -17.05
N TRP A 436 -5.20 8.29 -17.46
CA TRP A 436 -4.83 8.35 -18.87
C TRP A 436 -5.40 7.15 -19.63
N SER A 437 -5.29 5.94 -19.09
CA SER A 437 -5.72 4.72 -19.79
C SER A 437 -7.25 4.62 -19.86
N VAL A 438 -7.98 5.05 -18.82
CA VAL A 438 -9.44 5.13 -18.90
C VAL A 438 -9.87 6.14 -19.97
N THR A 439 -9.24 7.32 -19.99
CA THR A 439 -9.57 8.39 -20.96
C THR A 439 -9.24 8.00 -22.40
N ASN A 440 -8.09 7.38 -22.64
CA ASN A 440 -7.55 7.21 -24.00
C ASN A 440 -7.73 5.81 -24.57
N ILE A 441 -8.07 4.81 -23.75
CA ILE A 441 -8.25 3.43 -24.18
C ILE A 441 -9.67 2.94 -23.88
N LEU A 442 -10.07 2.97 -22.60
CA LEU A 442 -11.33 2.34 -22.18
C LEU A 442 -12.57 3.07 -22.69
N ILE A 443 -12.64 4.39 -22.52
CA ILE A 443 -13.77 5.20 -23.01
C ILE A 443 -13.88 5.16 -24.54
N PRO A 444 -12.80 5.32 -25.32
CA PRO A 444 -12.84 5.08 -26.76
C PRO A 444 -13.34 3.68 -27.12
N ALA A 445 -12.91 2.64 -26.40
CA ALA A 445 -13.40 1.28 -26.65
C ALA A 445 -14.91 1.13 -26.35
N PHE A 446 -15.47 1.83 -25.34
CA PHE A 446 -16.92 1.86 -25.12
C PHE A 446 -17.64 2.46 -26.34
N LEU A 447 -17.13 3.58 -26.86
CA LEU A 447 -17.72 4.26 -28.02
C LEU A 447 -17.62 3.41 -29.29
N ASP A 448 -16.48 2.76 -29.51
CA ASP A 448 -16.24 1.85 -30.65
C ASP A 448 -17.21 0.65 -30.62
N ASN A 449 -17.58 0.19 -29.41
CA ASN A 449 -18.59 -0.85 -29.21
C ASN A 449 -20.04 -0.35 -29.31
N GLY A 450 -20.25 0.92 -29.65
CA GLY A 450 -21.58 1.50 -29.89
C GLY A 450 -22.31 1.95 -28.63
N TYR A 451 -21.64 2.03 -27.48
CA TYR A 451 -22.21 2.65 -26.29
C TYR A 451 -22.17 4.19 -26.40
N SER A 452 -22.99 4.88 -25.61
CA SER A 452 -23.01 6.34 -25.57
C SER A 452 -23.27 6.84 -24.15
N PRO A 453 -22.68 7.98 -23.75
CA PRO A 453 -22.92 8.55 -22.43
C PRO A 453 -24.36 9.08 -22.30
N PRO A 454 -24.87 9.27 -21.07
CA PRO A 454 -24.18 9.03 -19.79
C PRO A 454 -23.94 7.53 -19.53
N TRP A 455 -22.81 7.19 -18.94
CA TRP A 455 -22.51 5.82 -18.53
C TRP A 455 -23.40 5.42 -17.34
N PRO A 456 -23.74 4.13 -17.17
CA PRO A 456 -24.45 3.66 -15.98
C PRO A 456 -23.65 3.93 -14.71
N HIS A 457 -24.33 4.05 -13.58
CA HIS A 457 -23.67 4.00 -12.28
C HIS A 457 -23.20 2.56 -12.00
N PRO A 458 -22.00 2.36 -11.45
CA PRO A 458 -21.00 3.36 -11.09
C PRO A 458 -20.36 4.01 -12.32
N GLU A 459 -20.28 5.33 -12.27
CA GLU A 459 -19.97 6.19 -13.40
C GLU A 459 -18.45 6.19 -13.67
N ALA A 460 -18.05 6.08 -14.95
CA ALA A 460 -16.66 5.92 -15.39
C ALA A 460 -16.07 7.13 -16.15
N THR A 461 -16.80 8.24 -16.27
CA THR A 461 -16.42 9.47 -16.97
C THR A 461 -15.20 10.11 -16.32
N PRO A 462 -14.05 10.12 -17.01
CA PRO A 462 -12.80 10.56 -16.43
C PRO A 462 -12.72 12.08 -16.24
N ASP A 463 -13.52 12.91 -16.91
CA ASP A 463 -13.52 14.36 -16.77
C ASP A 463 -14.57 14.90 -15.78
N ASP A 464 -15.45 14.03 -15.27
CA ASP A 464 -16.42 14.38 -14.22
C ASP A 464 -15.83 14.02 -12.84
N PRO A 465 -15.42 15.01 -12.01
CA PRO A 465 -14.88 14.75 -10.67
C PRO A 465 -15.90 14.12 -9.70
N THR A 466 -17.18 14.09 -10.08
CA THR A 466 -18.24 13.45 -9.30
C THR A 466 -18.51 12.01 -9.72
N SER A 467 -17.89 11.53 -10.81
CA SER A 467 -17.99 10.13 -11.23
C SER A 467 -17.44 9.19 -10.17
N ASP A 468 -17.99 7.99 -10.07
CA ASP A 468 -17.52 6.98 -9.12
C ASP A 468 -16.04 6.64 -9.36
N PHE A 469 -15.59 6.62 -10.63
CA PHE A 469 -14.19 6.46 -11.00
C PHE A 469 -13.30 7.59 -10.47
N ARG A 470 -13.68 8.86 -10.72
CA ARG A 470 -12.86 10.00 -10.29
C ARG A 470 -12.84 10.17 -8.79
N VAL A 471 -13.95 9.91 -8.10
CA VAL A 471 -14.01 10.04 -6.63
C VAL A 471 -12.92 9.18 -5.98
N TYR A 472 -12.86 7.86 -6.26
CA TYR A 472 -11.85 7.03 -5.60
C TYR A 472 -10.42 7.36 -6.05
N LEU A 473 -10.26 7.77 -7.30
CA LEU A 473 -8.95 8.08 -7.87
C LEU A 473 -8.36 9.35 -7.24
N ASP A 474 -9.17 10.40 -7.11
CA ASP A 474 -8.79 11.69 -6.53
C ASP A 474 -8.50 11.55 -5.02
N HIS A 475 -9.28 10.74 -4.30
CA HIS A 475 -8.99 10.40 -2.91
C HIS A 475 -7.73 9.55 -2.76
N SER A 476 -7.49 8.58 -3.66
CA SER A 476 -6.27 7.78 -3.63
C SER A 476 -5.02 8.61 -3.93
N MET A 477 -5.11 9.55 -4.88
CA MET A 477 -4.05 10.54 -5.15
C MET A 477 -3.76 11.38 -3.91
N SER A 478 -4.79 11.88 -3.23
CA SER A 478 -4.61 12.67 -2.01
C SER A 478 -3.87 11.89 -0.91
N GLU A 479 -4.19 10.60 -0.75
CA GLU A 479 -3.51 9.74 0.21
C GLU A 479 -2.05 9.46 -0.16
N LEU A 480 -1.72 9.31 -1.46
CA LEU A 480 -0.33 9.18 -1.94
C LEU A 480 0.48 10.46 -1.69
N LEU A 481 -0.08 11.62 -2.05
CA LEU A 481 0.54 12.93 -1.84
C LEU A 481 0.81 13.18 -0.35
N GLU A 482 -0.15 12.84 0.51
CA GLU A 482 0.02 12.98 1.96
C GLU A 482 1.06 12.00 2.53
N ALA A 483 1.28 10.86 1.87
CA ALA A 483 2.36 9.92 2.21
C ALA A 483 3.73 10.35 1.66
N GLY A 484 3.79 11.43 0.86
CA GLY A 484 5.01 11.98 0.29
C GLY A 484 5.41 11.38 -1.06
N TYR A 485 4.48 10.71 -1.75
CA TYR A 485 4.68 10.24 -3.11
C TYR A 485 4.02 11.21 -4.09
N ASP A 486 4.73 11.57 -5.15
CA ASP A 486 4.16 12.35 -6.22
C ASP A 486 3.14 11.52 -7.00
N ALA A 487 1.98 12.11 -7.26
CA ALA A 487 0.90 11.51 -8.03
C ALA A 487 0.08 12.61 -8.73
N THR A 488 -0.45 12.33 -9.92
CA THR A 488 -1.35 13.26 -10.61
C THR A 488 -2.50 12.57 -11.34
N ASN A 489 -3.69 13.16 -11.22
CA ASN A 489 -4.88 12.84 -12.01
C ASN A 489 -5.18 13.91 -13.08
N ASP A 490 -4.33 14.92 -13.22
CA ASP A 490 -4.46 15.98 -14.22
C ASP A 490 -3.80 15.55 -15.54
N LEU A 491 -4.61 15.33 -16.58
CA LEU A 491 -4.14 14.97 -17.91
C LEU A 491 -3.14 15.97 -18.52
N ALA A 492 -3.20 17.26 -18.15
CA ALA A 492 -2.23 18.25 -18.61
C ALA A 492 -0.84 18.10 -17.96
N SER A 493 -0.77 17.36 -16.86
CA SER A 493 0.43 17.05 -16.08
C SER A 493 0.93 15.63 -16.34
N ILE A 494 0.48 15.00 -17.44
CA ILE A 494 0.90 13.66 -17.87
C ILE A 494 1.61 13.77 -19.21
N ASP A 495 2.88 13.37 -19.24
CA ASP A 495 3.68 13.24 -20.46
C ASP A 495 3.65 11.78 -20.91
N VAL A 496 3.13 11.53 -22.11
CA VAL A 496 3.06 10.16 -22.66
C VAL A 496 3.96 10.07 -23.87
N VAL A 497 4.86 9.10 -23.84
CA VAL A 497 5.64 8.70 -25.02
C VAL A 497 5.02 7.42 -25.55
N THR A 498 4.77 7.36 -26.86
CA THR A 498 4.12 6.22 -27.52
C THR A 498 5.03 5.60 -28.58
N VAL A 499 5.03 4.27 -28.65
CA VAL A 499 5.55 3.49 -29.77
C VAL A 499 4.42 2.71 -30.42
N ASP A 500 4.34 2.72 -31.76
CA ASP A 500 3.42 1.88 -32.53
C ASP A 500 4.19 0.68 -33.09
N LEU A 501 3.95 -0.49 -32.50
CA LEU A 501 4.64 -1.74 -32.82
C LEU A 501 4.10 -2.41 -34.08
N SER A 502 2.97 -1.94 -34.64
CA SER A 502 2.50 -2.38 -35.95
C SER A 502 3.34 -1.82 -37.10
N LEU A 503 4.01 -0.69 -36.86
CA LEU A 503 4.87 0.01 -37.81
C LEU A 503 6.37 -0.27 -37.58
N ALA A 504 6.72 -0.77 -36.38
CA ALA A 504 8.07 -1.19 -36.03
C ALA A 504 8.32 -2.62 -36.53
N VAL A 505 8.96 -2.76 -37.69
CA VAL A 505 9.48 -4.07 -38.12
C VAL A 505 10.70 -4.39 -37.25
N PHE A 506 10.53 -5.27 -36.26
CA PHE A 506 11.66 -5.89 -35.57
C PHE A 506 12.35 -6.86 -36.54
N ALA A 507 13.13 -6.30 -37.46
CA ALA A 507 13.98 -7.08 -38.35
C ALA A 507 15.09 -7.73 -37.49
N ASP A 508 14.96 -9.04 -37.32
CA ASP A 508 16.08 -9.98 -37.21
C ASP A 508 16.84 -10.05 -35.86
N GLY A 509 16.35 -9.42 -34.79
CA GLY A 509 17.06 -9.38 -33.49
C GLY A 509 16.73 -10.49 -32.48
N PHE A 510 15.67 -11.27 -32.69
CA PHE A 510 15.07 -12.03 -31.59
C PHE A 510 15.62 -13.46 -31.43
N GLU A 511 16.03 -14.11 -32.53
CA GLU A 511 16.56 -15.49 -32.49
C GLU A 511 18.06 -15.58 -32.17
N SER A 512 18.81 -14.48 -32.24
CA SER A 512 20.29 -14.51 -32.16
C SER A 512 20.87 -14.34 -30.76
N GLY A 513 20.07 -13.88 -29.78
CA GLY A 513 20.58 -13.54 -28.45
C GLY A 513 21.59 -12.38 -28.45
N ASP A 514 21.73 -11.66 -29.57
CA ASP A 514 22.67 -10.56 -29.72
C ASP A 514 21.96 -9.21 -29.50
N THR A 515 22.13 -8.65 -28.30
CA THR A 515 21.57 -7.35 -27.92
C THR A 515 22.24 -6.16 -28.63
N ALA A 516 23.35 -6.38 -29.37
CA ALA A 516 24.03 -5.33 -30.12
C ALA A 516 23.32 -4.97 -31.44
N ALA A 517 22.47 -5.85 -31.98
CA ALA A 517 21.68 -5.60 -33.19
C ALA A 517 20.50 -4.62 -32.99
N TRP A 518 20.25 -4.19 -31.74
CA TRP A 518 19.05 -3.47 -31.31
C TRP A 518 19.23 -1.95 -31.40
N SER A 519 20.27 -1.49 -32.11
CA SER A 519 20.47 -0.08 -32.44
C SER A 519 19.59 0.34 -33.63
N ALA A 520 18.29 0.09 -33.57
CA ALA A 520 17.35 0.78 -34.43
C ALA A 520 16.94 2.06 -33.72
N VAL A 521 17.27 3.19 -34.36
CA VAL A 521 16.85 4.53 -33.97
C VAL A 521 15.34 4.53 -33.78
N VAL A 522 14.88 4.62 -32.53
CA VAL A 522 13.57 5.17 -32.21
C VAL A 522 13.65 6.65 -32.62
N PRO A 523 12.80 7.14 -33.55
CA PRO A 523 12.79 8.55 -33.95
C PRO A 523 12.64 9.52 -32.78
#